data_AF-A0A1E1LUA8-F1
#
_entry.id   AF-A0A1E1LUA8-F1
#
_cell.length_a   1.000
_cell.length_b   1.000
_cell.length_c   1.000
_cell.angle_alpha   90.00
_cell.angle_beta   90.00
_cell.angle_gamma   90.00
#
_symmetry.space_group_name_H-M   'P 1'
#
loop_
_entity.id
_entity.type
_entity.pdbx_description
1 polymer ?
#
loop_
_entity_poly.entity_id
_entity_poly.type
_entity_poly.pdbx_seq_one_letter_code
_entity_poly.pdbx_strand_id
1 'polypeptide(L)'
;MAHPEIADALQALSISNPEYRRLFCPDNPELFDDIPRYLFRVVTPKSRGTTDKSWTRSMDATDGAQNSRVDIFARENKIQVASMLNRHLQWWKGDEDNFVSWTSSLLFALVYIFHLHANSNDRSPFDDINVCIIDTNQIPKAVFLRDMDLIKAYSSSNKELAKFQGLRETKEWYFGEYLSQDVYKKDSSPLKTKFGAWSRLPEVEQFGKIMREVYKGFCVEKLRNYVNKAETQLRLADIIGLA
;
A
#
# COMPACT_ATOMS: atom_id res chain seq x y z
N MET A 1 -10.57 -24.81 -11.48
CA MET A 1 -9.31 -25.57 -11.48
C MET A 1 -8.20 -24.55 -11.33
N ALA A 2 -7.49 -24.54 -10.19
CA ALA A 2 -6.40 -23.60 -9.96
C ALA A 2 -5.25 -23.90 -10.93
N HIS A 3 -4.64 -22.86 -11.51
CA HIS A 3 -3.53 -23.01 -12.45
C HIS A 3 -2.37 -23.78 -11.77
N PRO A 4 -1.90 -24.90 -12.33
CA PRO A 4 -0.90 -25.77 -11.68
C PRO A 4 0.37 -25.02 -11.25
N GLU A 5 0.80 -24.05 -12.05
CA GLU A 5 1.99 -23.23 -11.78
C GLU A 5 1.89 -22.36 -10.51
N ILE A 6 0.69 -21.96 -10.11
CA ILE A 6 0.49 -21.13 -8.92
C ILE A 6 0.56 -22.01 -7.67
N ALA A 7 -0.07 -23.18 -7.68
CA ALA A 7 -0.07 -24.11 -6.56
C ALA A 7 1.34 -24.65 -6.25
N ASP A 8 2.08 -25.05 -7.29
CA ASP A 8 3.45 -25.56 -7.14
C ASP A 8 4.41 -24.47 -6.65
N ALA A 9 4.24 -23.25 -7.13
CA ALA A 9 5.04 -22.12 -6.69
C ALA A 9 4.62 -21.57 -5.31
N LEU A 10 3.48 -22.01 -4.77
CA LEU A 10 3.04 -21.78 -3.39
C LEU A 10 3.52 -22.88 -2.43
N GLN A 11 3.89 -24.07 -2.93
CA GLN A 11 4.35 -25.19 -2.12
C GLN A 11 5.88 -25.19 -1.90
N ALA A 12 6.64 -24.57 -2.81
CA ALA A 12 8.09 -24.32 -2.68
C ALA A 12 8.46 -23.21 -1.66
N LEU A 13 7.47 -22.73 -0.90
CA LEU A 13 7.49 -21.56 -0.02
C LEU A 13 7.77 -21.90 1.45
N SER A 14 8.69 -22.82 1.75
CA SER A 14 9.00 -23.20 3.13
C SER A 14 10.49 -23.04 3.41
N ILE A 15 10.90 -21.98 4.12
CA ILE A 15 12.27 -21.87 4.64
C ILE A 15 12.33 -21.16 6.01
N SER A 16 12.98 -21.87 6.92
CA SER A 16 13.50 -21.54 8.25
C SER A 16 14.89 -20.86 8.21
N ASN A 17 15.01 -19.57 8.53
CA ASN A 17 16.26 -18.98 9.08
C ASN A 17 15.99 -17.58 9.68
N PRO A 18 16.63 -17.18 10.81
CA PRO A 18 16.30 -15.97 11.55
C PRO A 18 17.36 -14.86 11.40
N GLU A 19 17.15 -13.93 10.48
CA GLU A 19 17.74 -12.58 10.57
C GLU A 19 16.65 -11.52 10.37
N TYR A 20 15.58 -11.62 11.15
CA TYR A 20 14.52 -10.61 11.21
C TYR A 20 15.00 -9.51 12.15
N ARG A 21 15.55 -8.46 11.57
CA ARG A 21 16.30 -7.50 12.38
C ARG A 21 15.44 -6.64 13.28
N ARG A 22 14.11 -6.54 13.08
CA ARG A 22 13.25 -5.61 13.82
C ARG A 22 11.81 -6.12 13.90
N LEU A 23 11.43 -6.55 15.10
CA LEU A 23 10.07 -6.93 15.45
C LEU A 23 9.42 -5.75 16.17
N PHE A 24 8.13 -5.52 15.93
CA PHE A 24 7.33 -4.69 16.82
C PHE A 24 7.30 -5.35 18.21
N CYS A 25 7.57 -4.58 19.25
CA CYS A 25 7.50 -5.07 20.63
C CYS A 25 6.45 -4.28 21.43
N PRO A 26 5.14 -4.43 21.12
CA PRO A 26 4.08 -3.87 21.95
C PRO A 26 3.97 -4.65 23.26
N ASP A 27 3.38 -4.01 24.29
CA ASP A 27 3.15 -4.66 25.58
C ASP A 27 2.12 -5.82 25.49
N ASN A 28 1.25 -5.81 24.48
CA ASN A 28 0.28 -6.86 24.23
C ASN A 28 0.69 -7.77 23.05
N PRO A 29 1.09 -9.03 23.30
CA PRO A 29 1.50 -9.96 22.24
C PRO A 29 0.32 -10.48 21.38
N GLU A 30 -0.93 -10.36 21.82
CA GLU A 30 -2.12 -10.80 21.08
C GLU A 30 -2.35 -10.00 19.79
N LEU A 31 -1.69 -8.84 19.63
CA LEU A 31 -1.78 -7.98 18.44
C LEU A 31 -1.24 -8.64 17.15
N PHE A 32 -0.59 -9.80 17.28
CA PHE A 32 -0.04 -10.56 16.16
C PHE A 32 -0.86 -11.78 15.76
N ASP A 33 -1.94 -12.05 16.49
CA ASP A 33 -2.92 -13.05 16.10
C ASP A 33 -3.89 -12.35 15.12
N ASP A 34 -4.20 -12.97 13.98
CA ASP A 34 -4.92 -12.37 12.83
C ASP A 34 -4.08 -11.59 11.79
N ILE A 35 -2.81 -11.93 11.60
CA ILE A 35 -2.08 -11.50 10.39
C ILE A 35 -2.53 -12.36 9.19
N PRO A 36 -3.06 -11.76 8.10
CA PRO A 36 -3.44 -12.50 6.91
C PRO A 36 -2.25 -13.21 6.29
N ARG A 37 -2.48 -14.41 5.75
CA ARG A 37 -1.43 -15.22 5.11
C ARG A 37 -0.72 -14.45 4.00
N TYR A 38 -1.44 -13.68 3.20
CA TYR A 38 -0.85 -12.91 2.12
C TYR A 38 -1.01 -11.41 2.35
N LEU A 39 0.08 -10.69 2.14
CA LEU A 39 0.10 -9.24 2.08
C LEU A 39 0.65 -8.77 0.75
N PHE A 40 0.13 -7.64 0.28
CA PHE A 40 0.40 -7.05 -1.01
C PHE A 40 0.96 -5.64 -0.84
N ARG A 41 1.94 -5.27 -1.66
CA ARG A 41 2.46 -3.90 -1.74
C ARG A 41 2.60 -3.50 -3.21
N VAL A 42 2.12 -2.32 -3.55
CA VAL A 42 2.35 -1.72 -4.87
C VAL A 42 3.58 -0.84 -4.79
N VAL A 43 4.47 -0.97 -5.78
CA VAL A 43 5.76 -0.28 -5.84
C VAL A 43 5.88 0.41 -7.19
N THR A 44 6.30 1.67 -7.16
CA THR A 44 6.59 2.50 -8.34
C THR A 44 8.00 3.07 -8.22
N PRO A 45 8.61 3.55 -9.31
CA PRO A 45 9.90 4.25 -9.24
C PRO A 45 9.91 5.50 -8.35
N LYS A 46 8.72 6.05 -8.05
CA LYS A 46 8.51 7.22 -7.20
C LYS A 46 8.12 6.87 -5.76
N SER A 47 7.94 5.59 -5.45
CA SER A 47 7.66 5.14 -4.08
C SER A 47 8.82 5.54 -3.16
N ARG A 48 8.49 6.00 -1.96
CA ARG A 48 9.49 6.33 -0.94
C ARG A 48 9.97 5.06 -0.24
N GLY A 49 11.25 5.04 0.13
CA GLY A 49 11.93 3.81 0.54
C GLY A 49 12.33 2.93 -0.65
N THR A 50 12.99 1.81 -0.37
CA THR A 50 13.49 0.90 -1.41
C THR A 50 12.73 -0.41 -1.36
N THR A 51 12.04 -0.81 -2.43
CA THR A 51 11.48 -2.17 -2.53
C THR A 51 11.98 -2.84 -3.80
N ASP A 52 12.84 -3.84 -3.66
CA ASP A 52 13.41 -4.63 -4.76
C ASP A 52 13.33 -6.14 -4.45
N LYS A 53 13.89 -6.99 -5.32
CA LYS A 53 13.87 -8.47 -5.20
C LYS A 53 14.55 -9.01 -3.93
N SER A 54 15.32 -8.17 -3.24
CA SER A 54 16.18 -8.50 -2.12
C SER A 54 15.76 -7.76 -0.84
N TRP A 55 15.16 -6.58 -0.96
CA TRP A 55 14.93 -5.66 0.16
C TRP A 55 13.59 -4.96 0.07
N THR A 56 12.91 -4.82 1.21
CA THR A 56 11.84 -3.81 1.40
C THR A 56 12.26 -2.92 2.56
N ARG A 57 12.49 -1.63 2.30
CA ARG A 57 13.03 -0.65 3.23
C ARG A 57 12.12 0.57 3.31
N SER A 58 11.95 1.08 4.51
CA SER A 58 11.33 2.39 4.76
C SER A 58 12.22 3.51 4.18
N MET A 59 11.75 4.76 4.26
CA MET A 59 12.59 5.92 3.91
C MET A 59 13.75 6.04 4.91
N ASP A 60 13.46 5.97 6.20
CA ASP A 60 14.45 6.06 7.28
C ASP A 60 15.56 5.00 7.10
N ALA A 61 15.24 3.74 6.76
CA ALA A 61 16.25 2.72 6.48
C ALA A 61 17.08 3.02 5.24
N THR A 62 16.45 3.55 4.21
CA THR A 62 17.12 3.84 2.93
C THR A 62 18.14 4.96 3.13
N ASP A 63 17.78 5.95 3.93
CA ASP A 63 18.63 7.11 4.24
C ASP A 63 19.61 6.82 5.40
N GLY A 64 19.51 5.66 6.03
CA GLY A 64 20.38 5.26 7.14
C GLY A 64 20.14 6.04 8.43
N ALA A 65 18.92 6.57 8.62
CA ALA A 65 18.55 7.36 9.78
C ALA A 65 18.69 6.56 11.07
N GLN A 66 19.17 7.18 12.15
CA GLN A 66 19.36 6.46 13.43
C GLN A 66 18.02 5.96 14.00
N ASN A 67 16.95 6.70 13.75
CA ASN A 67 15.59 6.37 14.17
C ASN A 67 15.04 5.12 13.47
N SER A 68 15.54 4.80 12.27
CA SER A 68 15.29 3.53 11.60
C SER A 68 15.68 2.36 12.50
N ARG A 69 16.66 2.59 13.39
CA ARG A 69 17.21 1.58 14.28
C ARG A 69 16.48 1.34 15.59
N VAL A 70 15.34 2.00 15.82
CA VAL A 70 14.63 1.94 17.08
C VAL A 70 13.20 1.46 16.84
N ASP A 71 12.77 0.45 17.60
CA ASP A 71 11.37 0.00 17.57
C ASP A 71 10.46 1.18 17.90
N ILE A 72 9.37 1.30 17.14
CA ILE A 72 8.43 2.40 17.26
C ILE A 72 7.88 2.55 18.68
N PHE A 73 7.64 1.42 19.38
CA PHE A 73 7.15 1.40 20.75
C PHE A 73 8.22 1.82 21.76
N ALA A 74 9.49 1.60 21.45
CA ALA A 74 10.62 2.03 22.28
C ALA A 74 11.02 3.51 22.08
N ARG A 75 10.49 4.20 21.06
CA ARG A 75 10.78 5.64 20.88
C ARG A 75 10.15 6.46 22.00
N GLU A 76 10.96 7.33 22.61
CA GLU A 76 10.58 8.21 23.73
C GLU A 76 9.56 9.27 23.31
N ASN A 77 9.78 9.90 22.15
CA ASN A 77 8.91 10.98 21.68
C ASN A 77 7.65 10.44 20.99
N LYS A 78 6.61 10.16 21.79
CA LYS A 78 5.31 9.65 21.30
C LYS A 78 4.59 10.61 20.36
N ILE A 79 4.75 11.93 20.54
CA ILE A 79 4.14 12.95 19.67
C ILE A 79 4.75 12.91 18.27
N GLN A 80 6.08 12.80 18.18
CA GLN A 80 6.79 12.65 16.92
C GLN A 80 6.35 11.38 16.18
N VAL A 81 6.31 10.24 16.88
CA VAL A 81 5.83 8.97 16.32
C VAL A 81 4.41 9.09 15.80
N ALA A 82 3.49 9.64 16.60
CA ALA A 82 2.10 9.80 16.21
C ALA A 82 1.95 10.72 14.98
N SER A 83 2.76 11.77 14.90
CA SER A 83 2.82 12.67 13.74
C SER A 83 3.35 11.96 12.49
N MET A 84 4.42 11.18 12.60
CA MET A 84 4.96 10.37 11.51
C MET A 84 3.95 9.34 11.03
N LEU A 85 3.30 8.59 11.94
CA LEU A 85 2.27 7.61 11.63
C LEU A 85 1.09 8.26 10.91
N ASN A 86 0.59 9.40 11.41
CA ASN A 86 -0.51 10.11 10.76
C ASN A 86 -0.15 10.55 9.34
N ARG A 87 1.04 11.12 9.13
CA ARG A 87 1.51 11.50 7.79
C ARG A 87 1.61 10.29 6.87
N HIS A 88 2.17 9.18 7.35
CA HIS A 88 2.32 7.95 6.60
C HIS A 88 0.96 7.41 6.12
N LEU A 89 -0.01 7.25 7.03
CA LEU A 89 -1.33 6.71 6.73
C LEU A 89 -2.18 7.60 5.82
N GLN A 90 -1.90 8.91 5.80
CA GLN A 90 -2.54 9.86 4.89
C GLN A 90 -1.76 10.07 3.58
N TRP A 91 -0.65 9.34 3.39
CA TRP A 91 0.26 9.45 2.25
C TRP A 91 0.80 10.87 2.04
N TRP A 92 0.98 11.60 3.14
CA TRP A 92 1.56 12.94 3.13
C TRP A 92 3.08 12.88 3.11
N LYS A 93 3.69 13.89 2.48
CA LYS A 93 5.15 14.03 2.51
C LYS A 93 5.61 14.39 3.93
N GLY A 94 6.77 13.86 4.30
CA GLY A 94 7.49 14.18 5.52
C GLY A 94 8.98 13.86 5.38
N ASP A 95 9.77 14.30 6.36
CA ASP A 95 11.23 14.17 6.39
C ASP A 95 11.70 12.89 7.09
N GLU A 96 10.77 12.18 7.74
CA GLU A 96 10.98 10.90 8.42
C GLU A 96 9.81 9.99 8.08
N ASP A 97 10.12 8.72 7.84
CA ASP A 97 9.16 7.65 7.68
C ASP A 97 9.81 6.28 7.89
N ASN A 98 9.51 5.67 9.04
CA ASN A 98 10.02 4.34 9.39
C ASN A 98 9.08 3.19 9.00
N PHE A 99 7.98 3.49 8.32
CA PHE A 99 6.96 2.51 7.99
C PHE A 99 6.99 2.12 6.53
N VAL A 100 6.47 0.93 6.27
CA VAL A 100 6.19 0.40 4.94
C VAL A 100 4.77 -0.13 4.96
N SER A 101 3.89 0.46 4.16
CA SER A 101 2.52 -0.02 3.98
C SER A 101 2.45 -1.32 3.18
N TRP A 102 1.57 -2.19 3.66
CA TRP A 102 1.09 -3.42 3.05
C TRP A 102 -0.44 -3.44 3.15
N THR A 103 -1.10 -4.11 2.21
CA THR A 103 -2.54 -4.36 2.29
C THR A 103 -2.82 -5.85 2.27
N SER A 104 -3.87 -6.27 2.95
CA SER A 104 -4.43 -7.62 2.87
C SER A 104 -5.42 -7.80 1.71
N SER A 105 -5.80 -6.70 1.05
CA SER A 105 -6.77 -6.71 -0.05
C SER A 105 -6.05 -6.60 -1.39
N LEU A 106 -5.99 -7.72 -2.12
CA LEU A 106 -5.50 -7.71 -3.51
C LEU A 106 -6.32 -6.74 -4.36
N LEU A 107 -7.65 -6.70 -4.18
CA LEU A 107 -8.53 -5.77 -4.89
C LEU A 107 -8.10 -4.32 -4.67
N PHE A 108 -7.81 -3.94 -3.42
CA PHE A 108 -7.32 -2.59 -3.11
C PHE A 108 -5.97 -2.32 -3.80
N ALA A 109 -5.02 -3.26 -3.73
CA ALA A 109 -3.74 -3.13 -4.41
C ALA A 109 -3.92 -2.90 -5.92
N LEU A 110 -4.84 -3.61 -6.56
CA LEU A 110 -5.12 -3.45 -7.99
C LEU A 110 -5.75 -2.09 -8.32
N VAL A 111 -6.75 -1.65 -7.56
CA VAL A 111 -7.33 -0.31 -7.71
C VAL A 111 -6.27 0.77 -7.51
N TYR A 112 -5.35 0.56 -6.56
CA TYR A 112 -4.27 1.50 -6.27
C TYR A 112 -3.26 1.64 -7.43
N ILE A 113 -2.97 0.57 -8.18
CA ILE A 113 -2.17 0.64 -9.42
C ILE A 113 -2.77 1.63 -10.42
N PHE A 114 -4.09 1.54 -10.66
CA PHE A 114 -4.79 2.47 -11.54
C PHE A 114 -4.78 3.90 -11.00
N HIS A 115 -4.97 4.05 -9.69
CA HIS A 115 -4.86 5.34 -9.04
C HIS A 115 -3.49 5.97 -9.27
N LEU A 116 -2.39 5.25 -9.03
CA LEU A 116 -1.03 5.75 -9.19
C LEU A 116 -0.72 6.13 -10.64
N HIS A 117 -1.15 5.32 -11.60
CA HIS A 117 -0.99 5.63 -13.02
C HIS A 117 -1.73 6.91 -13.44
N ALA A 118 -2.93 7.14 -12.91
CA ALA A 118 -3.73 8.32 -13.20
C ALA A 118 -3.32 9.57 -12.37
N ASN A 119 -2.65 9.37 -11.24
CA ASN A 119 -2.25 10.43 -10.32
C ASN A 119 -1.16 11.30 -10.94
N SER A 120 -1.34 12.62 -10.96
CA SER A 120 -0.38 13.56 -11.56
C SER A 120 0.99 13.58 -10.88
N ASN A 121 1.06 13.23 -9.60
CA ASN A 121 2.32 13.18 -8.84
C ASN A 121 3.14 11.92 -9.19
N ASP A 122 2.49 10.77 -9.32
CA ASP A 122 3.15 9.50 -9.65
C ASP A 122 3.22 9.27 -11.16
N ARG A 123 2.09 9.02 -11.83
CA ARG A 123 2.00 8.87 -13.29
C ARG A 123 2.97 7.83 -13.86
N SER A 124 3.37 6.84 -13.07
CA SER A 124 4.26 5.78 -13.55
C SER A 124 3.55 4.96 -14.63
N PRO A 125 4.25 4.60 -15.73
CA PRO A 125 3.75 3.62 -16.69
C PRO A 125 3.42 2.30 -15.99
N PHE A 126 2.41 1.59 -16.47
CA PHE A 126 2.02 0.31 -15.85
C PHE A 126 3.18 -0.70 -15.79
N ASP A 127 4.08 -0.70 -16.78
CA ASP A 127 5.24 -1.59 -16.83
C ASP A 127 6.27 -1.31 -15.72
N ASP A 128 6.25 -0.10 -15.15
CA ASP A 128 7.09 0.29 -14.02
C ASP A 128 6.40 0.09 -12.66
N ILE A 129 5.09 -0.21 -12.66
CA ILE A 129 4.33 -0.49 -11.44
C ILE A 129 4.38 -1.99 -11.14
N ASN A 130 4.93 -2.32 -9.98
CA ASN A 130 5.14 -3.69 -9.54
C ASN A 130 4.23 -4.03 -8.36
N VAL A 131 3.74 -5.27 -8.33
CA VAL A 131 3.07 -5.82 -7.15
C VAL A 131 4.01 -6.81 -6.47
N CYS A 132 4.24 -6.54 -5.20
CA CYS A 132 4.98 -7.36 -4.27
C CYS A 132 3.97 -8.19 -3.46
N ILE A 133 4.16 -9.50 -3.43
CA ILE A 133 3.34 -10.44 -2.66
C ILE A 133 4.24 -11.21 -1.72
N ILE A 134 3.85 -11.26 -0.44
CA ILE A 134 4.55 -12.02 0.60
C ILE A 134 3.60 -13.02 1.26
N ASP A 135 4.13 -14.18 1.66
CA ASP A 135 3.44 -15.15 2.53
C ASP A 135 3.95 -14.96 3.96
N THR A 136 3.09 -14.45 4.84
CA THR A 136 3.42 -14.09 6.22
C THR A 136 3.70 -15.30 7.10
N ASN A 137 3.27 -16.51 6.73
CA ASN A 137 3.61 -17.74 7.47
C ASN A 137 5.11 -18.09 7.38
N GLN A 138 5.81 -17.56 6.38
CA GLN A 138 7.26 -17.73 6.22
C GLN A 138 8.09 -16.66 6.92
N ILE A 139 7.42 -15.75 7.62
CA ILE A 139 8.00 -14.59 8.29
C ILE A 139 7.61 -14.71 9.78
N PRO A 140 8.49 -14.38 10.73
CA PRO A 140 8.15 -14.41 12.14
C PRO A 140 7.01 -13.49 12.44
N LYS A 141 6.33 -13.87 13.52
CA LYS A 141 5.42 -12.96 14.21
C LYS A 141 6.12 -11.65 14.53
N ALA A 142 5.32 -10.60 14.65
CA ALA A 142 5.75 -9.25 14.99
C ALA A 142 6.53 -8.48 13.92
N VAL A 143 6.65 -8.98 12.69
CA VAL A 143 7.15 -8.16 11.56
C VAL A 143 6.07 -7.21 11.02
N PHE A 144 4.82 -7.66 11.02
CA PHE A 144 3.67 -6.88 10.57
C PHE A 144 2.77 -6.58 11.75
N LEU A 145 2.22 -5.37 11.74
CA LEU A 145 1.23 -4.93 12.70
C LEU A 145 0.12 -4.19 11.97
N ARG A 146 -1.12 -4.40 12.39
CA ARG A 146 -2.26 -3.71 11.80
C ARG A 146 -2.14 -2.21 12.05
N ASP A 147 -2.46 -1.39 11.05
CA ASP A 147 -2.51 0.06 11.18
C ASP A 147 -3.37 0.50 12.39
N MET A 148 -4.53 -0.13 12.60
CA MET A 148 -5.45 0.17 13.69
C MET A 148 -4.85 -0.01 15.07
N ASP A 149 -3.94 -0.97 15.25
CA ASP A 149 -3.32 -1.21 16.54
C ASP A 149 -2.27 -0.14 16.85
N LEU A 150 -1.54 0.33 15.83
CA LEU A 150 -0.67 1.49 15.93
C LEU A 150 -1.45 2.79 16.14
N ILE A 151 -2.57 2.97 15.43
CA ILE A 151 -3.43 4.15 15.60
C ILE A 151 -3.93 4.21 17.05
N LYS A 152 -4.47 3.12 17.60
CA LYS A 152 -4.94 3.06 18.98
C LYS A 152 -3.84 3.37 20.00
N ALA A 153 -2.62 2.87 19.76
CA ALA A 153 -1.50 3.11 20.66
C ALA A 153 -1.04 4.59 20.69
N TYR A 154 -1.26 5.35 19.61
CA TYR A 154 -0.69 6.70 19.45
C TYR A 154 -1.74 7.82 19.27
N SER A 155 -3.03 7.52 19.15
CA SER A 155 -4.07 8.51 18.88
C SER A 155 -4.21 9.56 19.98
N SER A 156 -3.97 9.19 21.24
CA SER A 156 -3.94 10.13 22.38
C SER A 156 -2.85 11.21 22.23
N SER A 157 -1.80 10.94 21.45
CA SER A 157 -0.65 11.84 21.25
C SER A 157 -0.79 12.72 20.01
N ASN A 158 -1.82 12.53 19.17
CA ASN A 158 -2.04 13.34 17.97
C ASN A 158 -3.53 13.45 17.61
N LYS A 159 -4.06 14.69 17.63
CA LYS A 159 -5.48 14.96 17.36
C LYS A 159 -5.94 14.57 15.96
N GLU A 160 -5.08 14.72 14.94
CA GLU A 160 -5.42 14.33 13.56
C GLU A 160 -5.42 12.81 13.40
N LEU A 161 -4.49 12.11 14.07
CA LEU A 161 -4.50 10.65 14.14
C LEU A 161 -5.75 10.11 14.84
N ALA A 162 -6.21 10.78 15.90
CA ALA A 162 -7.46 10.42 16.59
C ALA A 162 -8.70 10.63 15.70
N LYS A 163 -8.74 11.69 14.87
CA LYS A 163 -9.79 11.85 13.86
C LYS A 163 -9.72 10.74 12.81
N PHE A 164 -8.51 10.41 12.36
CA PHE A 164 -8.27 9.35 11.39
C PHE A 164 -8.70 7.97 11.93
N GLN A 165 -8.50 7.72 13.23
CA GLN A 165 -9.03 6.55 13.93
C GLN A 165 -10.55 6.45 13.77
N GLY A 166 -11.28 7.53 14.07
CA GLY A 166 -12.73 7.55 13.95
C GLY A 166 -13.23 7.24 12.54
N LEU A 167 -12.49 7.68 11.51
CA LEU A 167 -12.80 7.30 10.12
C LEU A 167 -12.58 5.80 9.89
N ARG A 168 -11.44 5.25 10.32
CA ARG A 168 -11.10 3.83 10.12
C ARG A 168 -11.98 2.86 10.93
N GLU A 169 -12.57 3.31 12.03
CA GLU A 169 -13.54 2.53 12.81
C GLU A 169 -14.88 2.35 12.08
N THR A 170 -15.20 3.24 11.14
CA THR A 170 -16.33 3.02 10.25
C THR A 170 -15.95 1.99 9.18
N LYS A 171 -16.74 0.91 9.06
CA LYS A 171 -16.42 -0.25 8.20
C LYS A 171 -16.21 0.08 6.72
N GLU A 172 -16.74 1.22 6.26
CA GLU A 172 -16.66 1.66 4.87
C GLU A 172 -15.26 2.16 4.46
N TRP A 173 -14.43 2.57 5.43
CA TRP A 173 -13.14 3.23 5.16
C TRP A 173 -11.93 2.39 5.55
N TYR A 174 -12.14 1.15 6.02
CA TYR A 174 -11.08 0.23 6.37
C TYR A 174 -10.77 -0.76 5.25
N PHE A 175 -9.57 -0.66 4.68
CA PHE A 175 -9.12 -1.52 3.57
C PHE A 175 -8.01 -2.52 3.96
N GLY A 176 -7.84 -2.78 5.26
CA GLY A 176 -6.97 -3.84 5.76
C GLY A 176 -5.49 -3.56 5.56
N GLU A 177 -5.03 -2.40 6.06
CA GLU A 177 -3.63 -1.97 5.99
C GLU A 177 -2.80 -2.55 7.15
N TYR A 178 -1.59 -2.97 6.83
CA TYR A 178 -0.60 -3.50 7.76
C TYR A 178 0.72 -2.77 7.54
N LEU A 179 1.44 -2.48 8.62
CA LEU A 179 2.71 -1.77 8.59
C LEU A 179 3.84 -2.71 9.01
N SER A 180 5.01 -2.53 8.40
CA SER A 180 6.28 -3.13 8.85
C SER A 180 7.32 -2.04 9.09
N GLN A 181 8.27 -2.28 10.00
CA GLN A 181 9.44 -1.42 10.21
C GLN A 181 10.65 -1.92 9.41
N ASP A 182 11.36 -1.00 8.76
CA ASP A 182 12.82 -0.99 8.63
C ASP A 182 13.57 -2.32 8.31
N VAL A 183 13.03 -3.16 7.42
CA VAL A 183 13.76 -4.16 6.60
C VAL A 183 13.61 -5.67 6.92
N TYR A 184 13.34 -6.42 5.83
CA TYR A 184 13.61 -7.85 5.62
C TYR A 184 14.95 -8.05 4.87
N LYS A 185 15.89 -8.86 5.42
CA LYS A 185 17.15 -9.27 4.76
C LYS A 185 17.05 -10.71 4.28
N LYS A 186 17.41 -10.95 3.01
CA LYS A 186 17.43 -12.26 2.37
C LYS A 186 18.86 -12.83 2.35
N ASP A 187 19.26 -13.56 3.38
CA ASP A 187 20.36 -14.54 3.26
C ASP A 187 19.76 -15.95 3.41
N SER A 188 19.14 -16.42 2.32
CA SER A 188 19.00 -17.83 1.86
C SER A 188 17.73 -18.01 1.01
N SER A 189 17.97 -18.24 -0.28
CA SER A 189 17.04 -18.70 -1.32
C SER A 189 16.01 -17.72 -1.93
N PRO A 190 15.70 -17.87 -3.23
CA PRO A 190 15.23 -16.80 -4.11
C PRO A 190 13.79 -16.31 -3.92
N LEU A 191 12.99 -16.94 -3.04
CA LEU A 191 11.54 -16.77 -2.98
C LEU A 191 11.10 -16.32 -1.60
N LYS A 192 10.87 -15.01 -1.39
CA LYS A 192 9.92 -14.53 -0.36
C LYS A 192 9.11 -13.30 -0.81
N THR A 193 9.53 -12.64 -1.88
CA THR A 193 8.72 -11.63 -2.57
C THR A 193 8.66 -11.97 -4.06
N LYS A 194 7.47 -12.30 -4.57
CA LYS A 194 7.28 -12.35 -6.02
C LYS A 194 7.03 -10.93 -6.52
N PHE A 195 8.03 -10.36 -7.17
CA PHE A 195 7.84 -9.21 -8.04
C PHE A 195 7.30 -9.72 -9.37
N GLY A 196 5.98 -9.62 -9.52
CA GLY A 196 5.33 -9.84 -10.81
C GLY A 196 5.16 -8.49 -11.50
N ALA A 197 5.56 -8.42 -12.77
CA ALA A 197 4.94 -7.46 -13.66
C ALA A 197 3.43 -7.75 -13.64
N TRP A 198 2.60 -6.72 -13.54
CA TRP A 198 1.15 -6.85 -13.44
C TRP A 198 0.55 -7.73 -14.57
N SER A 199 1.22 -7.79 -15.72
CA SER A 199 0.88 -8.60 -16.90
C SER A 199 1.05 -10.12 -16.73
N ARG A 200 1.69 -10.60 -15.66
CA ARG A 200 1.98 -12.04 -15.43
C ARG A 200 0.99 -12.75 -14.50
N LEU A 201 -0.03 -12.04 -14.03
CA LEU A 201 -1.07 -12.58 -13.15
C LEU A 201 -2.39 -12.53 -13.93
N PRO A 202 -2.89 -13.64 -14.50
CA PRO A 202 -4.02 -13.62 -15.42
C PRO A 202 -5.31 -13.07 -14.79
N GLU A 203 -5.52 -13.30 -13.49
CA GLU A 203 -6.64 -12.71 -12.73
C GLU A 203 -6.49 -11.19 -12.59
N VAL A 204 -5.27 -10.71 -12.41
CA VAL A 204 -4.94 -9.28 -12.35
C VAL A 204 -5.02 -8.64 -13.73
N GLU A 205 -4.63 -9.35 -14.78
CA GLU A 205 -4.75 -8.91 -16.17
C GLU A 205 -6.22 -8.80 -16.56
N GLN A 206 -7.04 -9.79 -16.20
CA GLN A 206 -8.49 -9.79 -16.41
C GLN A 206 -9.17 -8.66 -15.61
N PHE A 207 -8.85 -8.53 -14.33
CA PHE A 207 -9.32 -7.40 -13.53
C PHE A 207 -8.88 -6.06 -14.13
N GLY A 208 -7.64 -5.99 -14.62
CA GLY A 208 -7.12 -4.80 -15.26
C GLY A 208 -7.81 -4.48 -16.59
N LYS A 209 -8.21 -5.50 -17.37
CA LYS A 209 -9.07 -5.32 -18.55
C LYS A 209 -10.43 -4.76 -18.14
N ILE A 210 -11.07 -5.34 -17.13
CA ILE A 210 -12.36 -4.87 -16.60
C ILE A 210 -12.24 -3.41 -16.12
N MET A 211 -11.22 -3.09 -15.32
CA MET A 211 -11.01 -1.74 -14.81
C MET A 211 -10.68 -0.74 -15.91
N ARG A 212 -9.91 -1.12 -16.94
CA ARG A 212 -9.68 -0.26 -18.11
C ARG A 212 -10.97 -0.01 -18.87
N GLU A 213 -11.83 -1.00 -19.06
CA GLU A 213 -13.11 -0.83 -19.74
C GLU A 213 -14.09 0.01 -18.91
N VAL A 214 -14.15 -0.20 -17.59
CA VAL A 214 -14.92 0.65 -16.66
C VAL A 214 -14.41 2.09 -16.70
N TYR A 215 -13.09 2.30 -16.67
CA TYR A 215 -12.49 3.63 -16.69
C TYR A 215 -12.68 4.32 -18.04
N LYS A 216 -12.53 3.61 -19.16
CA LYS A 216 -12.87 4.12 -20.49
C LYS A 216 -14.34 4.49 -20.56
N GLY A 217 -15.24 3.63 -20.08
CA GLY A 217 -16.67 3.90 -20.03
C GLY A 217 -16.97 5.18 -19.24
N PHE A 218 -16.40 5.29 -18.04
CA PHE A 218 -16.52 6.48 -17.19
C PHE A 218 -15.95 7.74 -17.85
N CYS A 219 -14.77 7.67 -18.47
CA CYS A 219 -14.15 8.80 -19.17
C CYS A 219 -14.97 9.23 -20.40
N VAL A 220 -15.48 8.28 -21.19
CA VAL A 220 -16.33 8.54 -22.36
C VAL A 220 -17.65 9.15 -21.93
N GLU A 221 -18.26 8.66 -20.86
CA GLU A 221 -19.48 9.23 -20.29
C GLU A 221 -19.25 10.65 -19.77
N LYS A 222 -18.13 10.89 -19.07
CA LYS A 222 -17.75 12.22 -18.60
C LYS A 222 -17.48 13.19 -19.76
N LEU A 223 -16.80 12.75 -20.81
CA LEU A 223 -16.58 13.52 -22.05
C LEU A 223 -17.90 13.84 -22.75
N ARG A 224 -18.80 12.85 -22.89
CA ARG A 224 -20.14 13.06 -23.45
C ARG A 224 -20.91 14.12 -22.66
N ASN A 225 -20.83 14.09 -21.33
CA ASN A 225 -21.46 15.10 -20.48
C ASN A 225 -20.87 16.50 -20.70
N TYR A 226 -19.56 16.63 -20.92
CA TYR A 226 -18.94 17.92 -21.25
C TYR A 226 -19.35 18.42 -22.64
N VAL A 227 -19.37 17.53 -23.65
CA VAL A 227 -19.79 17.87 -25.01
C VAL A 227 -21.25 18.32 -25.02
N ASN A 228 -22.14 17.58 -24.38
CA ASN A 228 -23.56 17.96 -24.28
C ASN A 228 -23.75 19.32 -23.60
N LYS A 229 -22.97 19.60 -22.54
CA LYS A 229 -22.99 20.92 -21.89
C LYS A 229 -22.50 22.03 -22.81
N ALA A 230 -21.41 21.79 -23.55
CA ALA A 230 -20.87 22.76 -24.52
C ALA A 230 -21.86 23.01 -25.66
N GLU A 231 -22.49 21.97 -26.22
CA GLU A 231 -23.53 22.10 -27.24
C GLU A 231 -24.75 22.87 -26.73
N THR A 232 -25.18 22.63 -25.48
CA THR A 232 -26.29 23.38 -24.87
C THR A 232 -25.93 24.86 -24.73
N GLN A 233 -24.70 25.17 -24.31
CA GLN A 233 -24.23 26.55 -24.18
C GLN A 233 -24.12 27.26 -25.54
N LEU A 234 -23.64 26.58 -26.58
CA LEU A 234 -23.59 27.11 -27.94
C LEU A 234 -24.99 27.42 -28.48
N ARG A 235 -25.95 26.50 -28.31
CA ARG A 235 -27.35 26.73 -28.71
C ARG A 235 -27.99 27.91 -27.96
N LEU A 236 -27.68 28.07 -26.68
CA LEU A 236 -28.16 29.22 -25.91
C LEU A 236 -27.51 30.53 -26.39
N ALA A 237 -26.23 30.53 -26.76
CA ALA A 237 -25.56 31.68 -27.32
C ALA A 237 -26.14 32.11 -28.69
N ASP A 238 -26.48 31.13 -29.54
CA ASP A 238 -27.14 31.37 -30.84
C ASP A 238 -28.55 31.94 -30.67
N ILE A 239 -29.31 31.48 -29.67
CA ILE A 239 -30.67 31.98 -29.36
C ILE A 239 -30.63 33.41 -28.82
N ILE A 240 -29.59 33.79 -28.10
CA ILE A 240 -29.43 35.13 -27.49
C ILE A 240 -28.76 36.12 -28.47
N GLY A 241 -28.35 35.68 -29.66
CA GLY A 241 -27.77 36.54 -30.71
C GLY A 241 -26.40 37.10 -30.36
N LEU A 242 -25.59 36.33 -29.61
CA LEU A 242 -24.24 36.72 -29.17
C LEU A 242 -23.10 36.15 -30.05
N ALA A 243 -23.42 35.67 -31.26
CA ALA A 243 -22.44 35.21 -32.26
C ALA A 243 -22.12 36.29 -33.30
#